data_AF-A0A520UWF0-F1
#
_entry.id   AF-A0A520UWF0-F1
#
_cell.length_a   1.000
_cell.length_b   1.000
_cell.length_c   1.000
_cell.angle_alpha   90.00
_cell.angle_beta   90.00
_cell.angle_gamma   90.00
#
_symmetry.space_group_name_H-M   'P 1'
#
loop_
_entity.id
_entity.type
_entity.pdbx_description
1 polymer ?
#
loop_
_entity_poly.entity_id
_entity_poly.type
_entity_poly.pdbx_seq_one_letter_code
_entity_poly.pdbx_strand_id
1 'polypeptide(L)'
;MTAMLLPFLLSMLSPVALAPISTAQETGPGVSPEDIWSVEYANQIFPWGPHGDFDQLQFRSYHDYFSMKERMQTLAAYHPDFLQFHEGLLGGVNARGDEMTSDEYKGWFYNHPSPWIKITGNVQGGEFNDFNGDDGNYADRPDVMLVGNHHAREWMSYEVPMFFLETIAFYYGKAGIDNDGDGKIDEDGWDGIDNDGDCLLLNATNQDSNGDGTPCGPGDLGVDEDFSEQFITDLVNTREIYLIPMLNVDGNRYDREEYCGETAWENCRTSGWRKNLRDNTHTGTT
;
A
#
# COMPACT_ATOMS: atom_id res chain seq x y z
N MET A 1 56.98 61.69 19.61
CA MET A 1 55.51 61.60 19.72
C MET A 1 54.92 61.62 18.31
N THR A 2 54.85 60.48 17.62
CA THR A 2 54.12 60.30 16.33
C THR A 2 54.29 58.85 15.87
N ALA A 3 53.88 57.88 16.69
CA ALA A 3 53.96 56.45 16.32
C ALA A 3 52.93 55.56 17.03
N MET A 4 51.73 56.10 17.31
CA MET A 4 50.60 55.34 17.87
C MET A 4 49.26 55.82 17.29
N LEU A 5 49.20 56.05 15.97
CA LEU A 5 47.95 56.44 15.28
C LEU A 5 47.55 55.48 14.14
N LEU A 6 48.39 54.49 13.82
CA LEU A 6 48.14 53.55 12.73
C LEU A 6 47.41 52.25 13.15
N PRO A 7 47.58 51.68 14.38
CA PRO A 7 46.82 50.50 14.78
C PRO A 7 45.34 50.79 15.07
N PHE A 8 44.99 52.05 15.37
CA PHE A 8 43.62 52.48 15.69
C PHE A 8 42.82 52.87 14.43
N LEU A 9 43.50 53.21 13.33
CA LEU A 9 42.83 53.53 12.05
C LEU A 9 42.45 52.27 11.25
N LEU A 10 43.11 51.13 11.49
CA LEU A 10 42.81 49.85 10.84
C LEU A 10 41.70 49.04 11.54
N SER A 11 41.24 49.42 12.73
CA SER A 11 40.11 48.76 13.41
C SER A 11 38.74 49.39 13.11
N MET A 12 38.70 50.52 12.38
CA MET A 12 37.46 51.23 12.01
C MET A 12 37.02 50.95 10.56
N LEU A 13 37.80 50.17 9.81
CA LEU A 13 37.49 49.69 8.46
C LEU A 13 37.55 48.16 8.46
N SER A 14 36.78 47.53 9.35
CA SER A 14 36.30 46.18 9.06
C SER A 14 35.48 46.29 7.77
N PRO A 15 35.70 45.43 6.75
CA PRO A 15 34.60 45.16 5.86
C PRO A 15 33.48 44.69 6.78
N VAL A 16 32.37 45.43 6.85
CA VAL A 16 31.12 44.78 7.20
C VAL A 16 31.06 43.66 6.18
N ALA A 17 31.28 42.43 6.64
CA ALA A 17 30.80 41.28 5.90
C ALA A 17 29.33 41.63 5.71
N LEU A 18 28.99 42.06 4.49
CA LEU A 18 27.64 41.94 4.00
C LEU A 18 27.41 40.44 4.15
N ALA A 19 26.88 40.05 5.32
CA ALA A 19 25.97 38.93 5.37
C ALA A 19 25.12 39.13 4.11
N PRO A 20 24.99 38.11 3.24
CA PRO A 20 24.03 38.25 2.17
C PRO A 20 22.79 38.76 2.89
N ILE A 21 22.31 39.92 2.46
CA ILE A 21 20.93 40.26 2.72
C ILE A 21 20.28 39.05 2.08
N SER A 22 19.87 38.09 2.91
CA SER A 22 18.75 37.26 2.57
C SER A 22 17.71 38.32 2.30
N THR A 23 17.59 38.70 1.02
CA THR A 23 16.30 38.99 0.48
C THR A 23 15.49 37.85 1.04
N ALA A 24 14.74 38.12 2.11
CA ALA A 24 13.52 37.40 2.32
C ALA A 24 12.94 37.41 0.92
N GLN A 25 13.05 36.26 0.26
CA GLN A 25 12.33 36.02 -0.96
C GLN A 25 10.95 36.46 -0.53
N GLU A 26 10.48 37.59 -1.05
CA GLU A 26 9.09 37.94 -0.87
C GLU A 26 8.42 36.72 -1.46
N THR A 27 7.96 35.84 -0.57
CA THR A 27 7.11 34.73 -0.92
C THR A 27 5.95 35.47 -1.54
N GLY A 28 5.92 35.46 -2.89
CA GLY A 28 4.68 35.67 -3.60
C GLY A 28 3.62 34.78 -2.95
N PRO A 29 2.33 35.05 -3.17
CA PRO A 29 1.30 34.15 -2.66
C PRO A 29 1.72 32.74 -3.08
N GLY A 30 2.12 31.90 -2.12
CA GLY A 30 2.63 30.57 -2.43
C GLY A 30 1.55 29.83 -3.20
N VAL A 31 1.95 28.96 -4.10
CA VAL A 31 1.00 28.19 -4.90
C VAL A 31 0.11 27.36 -3.97
N SER A 32 -1.16 27.22 -4.31
CA SER A 32 -2.04 26.32 -3.56
C SER A 32 -1.77 24.88 -3.98
N PRO A 33 -2.09 23.87 -3.15
CA PRO A 33 -1.97 22.47 -3.55
C PRO A 33 -2.66 22.18 -4.87
N GLU A 34 -3.80 22.80 -5.16
CA GLU A 34 -4.55 22.62 -6.41
C GLU A 34 -3.92 23.29 -7.64
N ASP A 35 -2.91 24.15 -7.44
CA ASP A 35 -2.12 24.75 -8.52
C ASP A 35 -0.90 23.89 -8.90
N ILE A 36 -0.47 22.99 -8.01
CA ILE A 36 0.63 22.05 -8.22
C ILE A 36 0.08 20.68 -8.63
N TRP A 37 -0.82 20.13 -7.80
CA TRP A 37 -1.27 18.76 -7.93
C TRP A 37 -2.48 18.60 -8.83
N SER A 38 -2.55 17.45 -9.48
CA SER A 38 -3.78 16.93 -10.06
C SER A 38 -4.91 16.88 -9.02
N VAL A 39 -6.13 17.06 -9.51
CA VAL A 39 -7.34 16.98 -8.67
C VAL A 39 -7.44 15.59 -8.05
N GLU A 40 -7.04 14.55 -8.78
CA GLU A 40 -7.04 13.18 -8.33
C GLU A 40 -6.10 12.99 -7.13
N TYR A 41 -4.83 13.41 -7.24
CA TYR A 41 -3.85 13.31 -6.15
C TYR A 41 -4.30 14.10 -4.91
N ALA A 42 -4.67 15.37 -5.10
CA ALA A 42 -5.10 16.24 -4.01
C ALA A 42 -6.34 15.73 -3.25
N ASN A 43 -7.17 14.90 -3.90
CA ASN A 43 -8.38 14.31 -3.29
C ASN A 43 -8.22 12.82 -2.96
N GLN A 44 -7.00 12.28 -3.00
CA GLN A 44 -6.68 10.87 -2.76
C GLN A 44 -7.58 9.94 -3.59
N ILE A 45 -7.78 10.30 -4.86
CA ILE A 45 -8.53 9.50 -5.82
C ILE A 45 -7.54 8.61 -6.54
N PHE A 46 -7.55 7.33 -6.20
CA PHE A 46 -6.63 6.38 -6.78
C PHE A 46 -7.03 6.00 -8.21
N PRO A 47 -6.05 5.73 -9.10
CA PRO A 47 -6.28 5.51 -10.52
C PRO A 47 -6.69 4.06 -10.84
N TRP A 48 -7.29 3.36 -9.89
CA TRP A 48 -7.66 1.96 -10.06
C TRP A 48 -8.64 1.81 -11.23
N GLY A 49 -8.41 0.79 -12.06
CA GLY A 49 -9.18 0.58 -13.28
C GLY A 49 -10.69 0.42 -13.01
N PRO A 50 -11.52 0.56 -14.05
CA PRO A 50 -12.97 0.34 -13.94
C PRO A 50 -13.27 -1.11 -13.48
N HIS A 51 -14.54 -1.42 -13.20
CA HIS A 51 -15.04 -2.74 -12.79
C HIS A 51 -14.91 -3.04 -11.28
N GLY A 52 -15.80 -2.42 -10.51
CA GLY A 52 -15.99 -2.63 -9.08
C GLY A 52 -16.91 -1.57 -8.49
N ASP A 53 -17.22 -1.71 -7.20
CA ASP A 53 -17.83 -0.63 -6.44
C ASP A 53 -16.83 0.51 -6.24
N PHE A 54 -17.23 1.74 -6.53
CA PHE A 54 -16.31 2.88 -6.50
C PHE A 54 -15.78 3.14 -5.10
N ASP A 55 -16.61 3.02 -4.05
CA ASP A 55 -16.18 3.29 -2.69
C ASP A 55 -15.23 2.20 -2.18
N GLN A 56 -15.44 0.94 -2.55
CA GLN A 56 -14.51 -0.15 -2.22
C GLN A 56 -13.16 0.01 -2.92
N LEU A 57 -13.17 0.31 -4.22
CA LEU A 57 -11.92 0.55 -4.97
C LEU A 57 -11.15 1.73 -4.38
N GLN A 58 -11.84 2.80 -3.98
CA GLN A 58 -11.21 3.94 -3.33
C GLN A 58 -10.88 3.70 -1.85
N PHE A 59 -11.03 2.48 -1.34
CA PHE A 59 -10.81 2.11 0.07
C PHE A 59 -11.59 2.99 1.08
N ARG A 60 -12.73 3.51 0.64
CA ARG A 60 -13.70 4.27 1.45
C ARG A 60 -14.74 3.37 2.10
N SER A 61 -14.81 2.12 1.67
CA SER A 61 -15.58 1.06 2.31
C SER A 61 -14.83 -0.27 2.24
N TYR A 62 -15.16 -1.17 3.17
CA TYR A 62 -14.51 -2.48 3.24
C TYR A 62 -15.05 -3.43 2.17
N HIS A 63 -14.16 -4.24 1.61
CA HIS A 63 -14.50 -5.37 0.79
C HIS A 63 -15.13 -6.48 1.62
N ASP A 64 -16.14 -7.14 1.07
CA ASP A 64 -16.60 -8.42 1.58
C ASP A 64 -15.88 -9.59 0.90
N TYR A 65 -16.07 -10.80 1.41
CA TYR A 65 -15.46 -11.99 0.84
C TYR A 65 -15.71 -12.11 -0.68
N PHE A 66 -16.93 -11.82 -1.13
CA PHE A 66 -17.32 -11.96 -2.53
C PHE A 66 -16.77 -10.82 -3.38
N SER A 67 -16.89 -9.57 -2.93
CA SER A 67 -16.38 -8.40 -3.68
C SER A 67 -14.85 -8.41 -3.77
N MET A 68 -14.16 -8.78 -2.68
CA MET A 68 -12.71 -8.98 -2.68
C MET A 68 -12.30 -10.08 -3.67
N LYS A 69 -12.96 -11.25 -3.59
CA LYS A 69 -12.69 -12.37 -4.50
C LYS A 69 -12.91 -11.98 -5.95
N GLU A 70 -14.05 -11.36 -6.26
CA GLU A 70 -14.39 -10.91 -7.61
C GLU A 70 -13.34 -9.92 -8.14
N ARG A 71 -12.88 -8.99 -7.30
CA ARG A 71 -11.84 -8.04 -7.69
C ARG A 71 -10.51 -8.72 -7.95
N MET A 72 -10.08 -9.64 -7.09
CA MET A 72 -8.85 -10.43 -7.28
C MET A 72 -8.90 -11.24 -8.60
N GLN A 73 -10.03 -11.90 -8.88
CA GLN A 73 -10.24 -12.62 -10.14
C GLN A 73 -10.18 -11.69 -11.36
N THR A 74 -10.79 -10.51 -11.23
CA THR A 74 -10.80 -9.49 -12.28
C THR A 74 -9.39 -9.01 -12.60
N LEU A 75 -8.61 -8.67 -11.57
CA LEU A 75 -7.21 -8.22 -11.75
C LEU A 75 -6.35 -9.32 -12.38
N ALA A 76 -6.48 -10.58 -11.93
CA ALA A 76 -5.75 -11.69 -12.53
C ALA A 76 -6.14 -11.94 -14.00
N ALA A 77 -7.41 -11.72 -14.36
CA ALA A 77 -7.85 -11.84 -15.75
C ALA A 77 -7.34 -10.71 -16.66
N TYR A 78 -7.19 -9.50 -16.13
CA TYR A 78 -6.62 -8.36 -16.88
C TYR A 78 -5.10 -8.38 -16.97
N HIS A 79 -4.44 -9.00 -16.00
CA HIS A 79 -2.99 -9.05 -15.89
C HIS A 79 -2.43 -10.49 -15.81
N PRO A 80 -2.78 -11.37 -16.78
CA PRO A 80 -2.43 -12.80 -16.71
C PRO A 80 -0.93 -13.08 -16.87
N ASP A 81 -0.15 -12.09 -17.31
CA ASP A 81 1.30 -12.23 -17.52
C ASP A 81 2.07 -12.31 -16.20
N PHE A 82 1.52 -11.74 -15.12
CA PHE A 82 2.19 -11.71 -13.81
C PHE A 82 1.29 -11.97 -12.60
N LEU A 83 -0.03 -12.06 -12.78
CA LEU A 83 -0.98 -12.43 -11.73
C LEU A 83 -1.66 -13.77 -12.04
N GLN A 84 -1.78 -14.62 -11.04
CA GLN A 84 -2.57 -15.85 -11.09
C GLN A 84 -3.43 -15.97 -9.83
N PHE A 85 -4.74 -16.11 -10.02
CA PHE A 85 -5.70 -16.24 -8.93
C PHE A 85 -5.91 -17.70 -8.54
N HIS A 86 -6.01 -17.92 -7.22
CA HIS A 86 -6.17 -19.23 -6.60
C HIS A 86 -7.17 -19.19 -5.44
N GLU A 87 -7.69 -20.36 -5.09
CA GLU A 87 -8.59 -20.54 -3.96
C GLU A 87 -8.21 -21.78 -3.15
N GLY A 88 -7.88 -21.59 -1.87
CA GLY A 88 -7.42 -22.67 -1.01
C GLY A 88 -6.14 -23.30 -1.56
N LEU A 89 -5.93 -24.58 -1.25
CA LEU A 89 -4.82 -25.37 -1.79
C LEU A 89 -5.41 -26.63 -2.42
N LEU A 90 -4.77 -27.18 -3.46
CA LEU A 90 -5.23 -28.43 -4.08
C LEU A 90 -5.11 -29.62 -3.12
N GLY A 91 -4.09 -29.59 -2.26
CA GLY A 91 -3.79 -30.67 -1.33
C GLY A 91 -2.81 -31.69 -1.91
N GLY A 92 -2.57 -32.76 -1.16
CA GLY A 92 -1.48 -33.70 -1.37
C GLY A 92 -0.80 -34.01 -0.04
N VAL A 93 0.38 -34.60 -0.08
CA VAL A 93 1.12 -34.92 1.15
C VAL A 93 1.75 -33.64 1.71
N ASN A 94 1.25 -33.18 2.85
CA ASN A 94 1.78 -31.98 3.49
C ASN A 94 3.19 -32.25 4.10
N ALA A 95 3.85 -31.20 4.58
CA ALA A 95 5.19 -31.32 5.19
C ALA A 95 5.26 -32.22 6.45
N ARG A 96 4.13 -32.59 7.05
CA ARG A 96 4.03 -33.55 8.16
C ARG A 96 3.81 -34.99 7.70
N GLY A 97 3.62 -35.22 6.40
CA GLY A 97 3.33 -36.54 5.84
C GLY A 97 1.85 -36.91 5.84
N ASP A 98 0.95 -35.97 6.18
CA ASP A 98 -0.49 -36.22 6.13
C ASP A 98 -0.99 -36.03 4.70
N GLU A 99 -1.80 -36.96 4.21
CA GLU A 99 -2.49 -36.82 2.91
C GLU A 99 -3.67 -35.87 3.10
N MET A 100 -3.61 -34.73 2.40
CA MET A 100 -4.57 -33.65 2.51
C MET A 100 -5.34 -33.48 1.21
N THR A 101 -6.56 -32.97 1.28
CA THR A 101 -7.41 -32.61 0.13
C THR A 101 -7.77 -31.14 0.16
N SER A 102 -8.24 -30.60 -0.97
CA SER A 102 -8.70 -29.21 -1.05
C SER A 102 -9.80 -28.85 -0.05
N ASP A 103 -10.59 -29.82 0.40
CA ASP A 103 -11.66 -29.59 1.37
C ASP A 103 -11.13 -29.32 2.77
N GLU A 104 -9.93 -29.78 3.11
CA GLU A 104 -9.33 -29.53 4.42
C GLU A 104 -8.71 -28.13 4.55
N TYR A 105 -8.61 -27.39 3.44
CA TYR A 105 -8.12 -26.02 3.37
C TYR A 105 -9.23 -24.98 3.17
N LYS A 106 -10.50 -25.37 3.36
CA LYS A 106 -11.66 -24.47 3.36
C LYS A 106 -12.09 -24.10 4.77
N GLY A 107 -12.87 -23.02 4.88
CA GLY A 107 -13.63 -22.72 6.09
C GLY A 107 -14.52 -23.90 6.49
N TRP A 108 -14.74 -24.09 7.79
CA TRP A 108 -15.56 -25.19 8.33
C TRP A 108 -17.05 -24.88 8.32
N PHE A 109 -17.42 -23.60 8.48
CA PHE A 109 -18.81 -23.19 8.64
C PHE A 109 -19.42 -22.79 7.29
N TYR A 110 -18.78 -21.86 6.57
CA TYR A 110 -19.28 -21.43 5.26
C TYR A 110 -18.71 -22.25 4.09
N ASN A 111 -17.73 -23.13 4.33
CA ASN A 111 -17.10 -23.97 3.30
C ASN A 111 -16.47 -23.18 2.14
N HIS A 112 -16.03 -21.95 2.43
CA HIS A 112 -15.37 -21.09 1.45
C HIS A 112 -13.85 -21.26 1.53
N PRO A 113 -13.16 -21.49 0.40
CA PRO A 113 -11.71 -21.45 0.35
C PRO A 113 -11.20 -20.02 0.51
N SER A 114 -10.00 -19.85 1.09
CA SER A 114 -9.35 -18.54 1.16
C SER A 114 -8.82 -18.15 -0.22
N PRO A 115 -9.20 -16.98 -0.77
CA PRO A 115 -8.67 -16.51 -2.04
C PRO A 115 -7.24 -15.99 -1.85
N TRP A 116 -6.38 -16.24 -2.83
CA TRP A 116 -5.02 -15.71 -2.85
C TRP A 116 -4.53 -15.50 -4.29
N ILE A 117 -3.51 -14.67 -4.44
CA ILE A 117 -2.90 -14.31 -5.72
C ILE A 117 -1.42 -14.67 -5.68
N LYS A 118 -0.94 -15.36 -6.71
CA LYS A 118 0.48 -15.44 -7.07
C LYS A 118 0.84 -14.23 -7.91
N ILE A 119 1.88 -13.50 -7.51
CA ILE A 119 2.43 -12.34 -8.23
C ILE A 119 3.88 -12.64 -8.56
N THR A 120 4.21 -12.77 -9.84
CA THR A 120 5.59 -12.91 -10.31
C THR A 120 5.67 -12.68 -11.82
N GLY A 121 6.75 -12.09 -12.32
CA GLY A 121 6.90 -11.84 -13.76
C GLY A 121 6.92 -13.14 -14.56
N ASN A 122 6.12 -13.27 -15.61
CA ASN A 122 5.92 -14.52 -16.36
C ASN A 122 5.37 -15.65 -15.47
N VAL A 123 4.21 -15.41 -14.84
CA VAL A 123 3.58 -16.33 -13.88
C VAL A 123 3.17 -17.67 -14.51
N GLN A 124 2.88 -17.70 -15.82
CA GLN A 124 2.57 -18.93 -16.56
C GLN A 124 3.82 -19.76 -16.92
N GLY A 125 5.01 -19.26 -16.57
CA GLY A 125 6.27 -19.98 -16.74
C GLY A 125 6.67 -20.75 -15.48
N GLY A 126 7.96 -21.06 -15.35
CA GLY A 126 8.52 -21.74 -14.17
C GLY A 126 8.04 -23.19 -14.01
N GLU A 127 8.27 -23.73 -12.82
CA GLU A 127 7.77 -25.05 -12.41
C GLU A 127 6.35 -24.95 -11.83
N PHE A 128 5.57 -26.01 -12.00
CA PHE A 128 4.24 -26.15 -11.41
C PHE A 128 4.33 -26.85 -10.06
N ASN A 129 3.59 -26.36 -9.07
CA ASN A 129 3.47 -26.99 -7.76
C ASN A 129 2.13 -27.72 -7.63
N ASP A 130 2.16 -29.05 -7.60
CA ASP A 130 0.95 -29.88 -7.52
C ASP A 130 0.13 -29.66 -6.24
N PHE A 131 0.78 -29.30 -5.12
CA PHE A 131 0.13 -29.17 -3.83
C PHE A 131 -0.63 -27.84 -3.68
N ASN A 132 0.00 -26.76 -4.12
CA ASN A 132 -0.58 -25.42 -4.13
C ASN A 132 -1.52 -25.23 -5.32
N GLY A 133 -1.17 -25.80 -6.47
CA GLY A 133 -1.83 -25.59 -7.74
C GLY A 133 -1.34 -24.37 -8.52
N ASP A 134 -0.16 -23.83 -8.21
CA ASP A 134 0.39 -22.62 -8.84
C ASP A 134 1.53 -22.86 -9.83
N ASP A 135 1.60 -21.96 -10.80
CA ASP A 135 2.69 -21.83 -11.76
C ASP A 135 3.66 -20.71 -11.33
N GLY A 136 4.73 -20.52 -12.09
CA GLY A 136 5.64 -19.40 -11.88
C GLY A 136 6.60 -19.61 -10.72
N ASN A 137 6.96 -20.86 -10.41
CA ASN A 137 7.97 -21.20 -9.42
C ASN A 137 9.36 -21.27 -10.07
N TYR A 138 10.27 -20.40 -9.66
CA TYR A 138 11.60 -20.17 -10.19
C TYR A 138 12.64 -20.32 -9.07
N ALA A 139 13.55 -21.29 -9.21
CA ALA A 139 14.56 -21.57 -8.18
C ALA A 139 15.51 -20.38 -7.87
N ASP A 140 15.62 -19.40 -8.76
CA ASP A 140 16.45 -18.21 -8.61
C ASP A 140 15.71 -16.98 -8.05
N ARG A 141 14.40 -17.08 -7.82
CA ARG A 141 13.59 -16.01 -7.23
C ARG A 141 13.27 -16.33 -5.77
N PRO A 142 13.57 -15.43 -4.82
CA PRO A 142 13.14 -15.62 -3.45
C PRO A 142 11.65 -15.29 -3.28
N ASP A 143 11.03 -16.08 -2.39
CA ASP A 143 9.62 -15.98 -2.06
C ASP A 143 9.33 -14.94 -0.98
N VAL A 144 8.17 -14.29 -1.08
CA VAL A 144 7.58 -13.42 -0.05
C VAL A 144 6.12 -13.80 0.12
N MET A 145 5.66 -13.96 1.37
CA MET A 145 4.25 -14.24 1.65
C MET A 145 3.67 -13.11 2.52
N LEU A 146 2.60 -12.50 2.02
CA LEU A 146 1.86 -11.43 2.69
C LEU A 146 0.47 -11.94 3.02
N VAL A 147 0.13 -11.94 4.32
CA VAL A 147 -1.10 -12.58 4.81
C VAL A 147 -1.88 -11.64 5.71
N GLY A 148 -3.11 -11.35 5.31
CA GLY A 148 -4.08 -10.57 6.07
C GLY A 148 -5.11 -11.44 6.80
N ASN A 149 -5.88 -10.79 7.67
CA ASN A 149 -7.03 -11.36 8.37
C ASN A 149 -6.76 -12.69 9.09
N HIS A 150 -5.69 -12.75 9.89
CA HIS A 150 -5.53 -13.82 10.87
C HIS A 150 -6.65 -13.77 11.92
N HIS A 151 -7.07 -12.55 12.24
CA HIS A 151 -8.17 -12.27 13.15
C HIS A 151 -9.32 -11.62 12.40
N ALA A 152 -10.49 -12.21 12.56
CA ALA A 152 -11.69 -11.86 11.80
C ALA A 152 -12.02 -10.36 11.79
N ARG A 153 -12.00 -9.73 12.97
CA ARG A 153 -12.27 -8.30 13.22
C ARG A 153 -11.24 -7.28 12.75
N GLU A 154 -10.05 -7.71 12.35
CA GLU A 154 -8.98 -6.79 11.97
C GLU A 154 -9.15 -6.43 10.48
N TRP A 155 -10.19 -5.68 10.13
CA TRP A 155 -10.62 -5.54 8.72
C TRP A 155 -9.60 -4.83 7.85
N MET A 156 -8.91 -3.82 8.37
CA MET A 156 -7.78 -3.18 7.70
C MET A 156 -6.66 -4.16 7.30
N SER A 157 -6.53 -5.31 7.98
CA SER A 157 -5.47 -6.27 7.68
C SER A 157 -5.66 -7.01 6.36
N TYR A 158 -6.86 -7.04 5.78
CA TYR A 158 -7.07 -7.55 4.42
C TYR A 158 -7.17 -6.43 3.38
N GLU A 159 -7.58 -5.22 3.78
CA GLU A 159 -7.57 -4.05 2.90
C GLU A 159 -6.15 -3.64 2.48
N VAL A 160 -5.18 -3.66 3.40
CA VAL A 160 -3.78 -3.32 3.07
C VAL A 160 -3.20 -4.25 1.99
N PRO A 161 -3.34 -5.58 2.09
CA PRO A 161 -3.03 -6.50 0.98
C PRO A 161 -3.77 -6.18 -0.32
N MET A 162 -5.05 -5.81 -0.28
CA MET A 162 -5.80 -5.43 -1.47
C MET A 162 -5.27 -4.14 -2.10
N PHE A 163 -4.93 -3.14 -1.29
CA PHE A 163 -4.30 -1.91 -1.74
C PHE A 163 -2.98 -2.21 -2.46
N PHE A 164 -2.13 -3.03 -1.84
CA PHE A 164 -0.89 -3.49 -2.44
C PHE A 164 -1.11 -4.20 -3.80
N LEU A 165 -2.16 -5.01 -3.92
CA LEU A 165 -2.51 -5.67 -5.19
C LEU A 165 -2.90 -4.66 -6.28
N GLU A 166 -3.73 -3.67 -5.94
CA GLU A 166 -4.13 -2.61 -6.88
C GLU A 166 -2.92 -1.79 -7.33
N THR A 167 -2.04 -1.41 -6.40
CA THR A 167 -0.79 -0.70 -6.69
C THR A 167 0.07 -1.50 -7.66
N ILE A 168 0.34 -2.78 -7.37
CA ILE A 168 1.13 -3.62 -8.27
C ILE A 168 0.46 -3.76 -9.64
N ALA A 169 -0.85 -4.04 -9.68
CA ALA A 169 -1.56 -4.25 -10.94
C ALA A 169 -1.54 -3.00 -11.82
N PHE A 170 -1.67 -1.81 -11.22
CA PHE A 170 -1.69 -0.55 -11.93
C PHE A 170 -0.29 -0.10 -12.39
N TYR A 171 0.73 -0.27 -11.55
CA TYR A 171 2.07 0.31 -11.80
C TYR A 171 3.07 -0.65 -12.44
N TYR A 172 2.81 -1.95 -12.47
CA TYR A 172 3.73 -2.90 -13.10
C TYR A 172 3.95 -2.58 -14.59
N GLY A 173 5.22 -2.50 -15.00
CA GLY A 173 5.64 -2.18 -16.37
C GLY A 173 5.63 -0.68 -16.70
N LYS A 174 5.33 0.19 -15.73
CA LYS A 174 5.43 1.64 -15.85
C LYS A 174 6.77 2.13 -15.30
N ALA A 175 7.20 3.31 -15.75
CA ALA A 175 8.41 3.98 -15.27
C ALA A 175 8.35 5.47 -15.61
N GLY A 176 8.70 6.32 -14.64
CA GLY A 176 8.81 7.78 -14.83
C GLY A 176 7.46 8.40 -15.19
N ILE A 177 6.50 8.22 -14.29
CA ILE A 177 5.16 8.79 -14.42
C ILE A 177 5.05 9.94 -13.46
N ASP A 178 4.55 11.06 -13.99
CA ASP A 178 4.02 12.19 -13.23
C ASP A 178 2.71 11.73 -12.54
N ASN A 179 2.84 11.13 -11.36
CA ASN A 179 1.72 10.43 -10.73
C ASN A 179 0.78 11.38 -9.98
N ASP A 180 1.30 12.55 -9.61
CA ASP A 180 0.66 13.57 -8.82
C ASP A 180 0.19 14.76 -9.67
N GLY A 181 0.71 14.91 -10.89
CA GLY A 181 0.29 15.88 -11.90
C GLY A 181 1.02 17.22 -11.85
N ASP A 182 2.17 17.31 -11.18
CA ASP A 182 2.97 18.55 -11.06
C ASP A 182 3.72 18.92 -12.36
N GLY A 183 3.72 18.01 -13.34
CA GLY A 183 4.34 18.18 -14.65
C GLY A 183 5.78 17.68 -14.71
N LYS A 184 6.27 17.03 -13.67
CA LYS A 184 7.59 16.45 -13.57
C LYS A 184 7.53 14.96 -13.24
N ILE A 185 8.68 14.37 -12.94
CA ILE A 185 8.86 12.91 -12.69
C ILE A 185 9.89 12.66 -11.58
N ASP A 186 10.28 13.73 -10.87
CA ASP A 186 11.30 13.80 -9.83
C ASP A 186 10.68 13.53 -8.47
N GLU A 187 10.08 12.36 -8.33
CA GLU A 187 9.39 11.95 -7.13
C GLU A 187 10.35 11.74 -5.94
N ASP A 188 9.86 12.08 -4.75
CA ASP A 188 10.56 11.81 -3.50
C ASP A 188 10.48 10.34 -3.09
N GLY A 189 11.63 9.76 -2.77
CA GLY A 189 11.66 8.43 -2.17
C GLY A 189 11.01 8.45 -0.79
N TRP A 190 10.41 7.34 -0.37
CA TRP A 190 9.78 7.21 0.96
C TRP A 190 10.79 7.22 2.14
N ASP A 191 11.43 8.35 2.37
CA ASP A 191 12.45 8.58 3.41
C ASP A 191 12.17 9.80 4.29
N GLY A 192 11.06 10.51 4.07
CA GLY A 192 10.67 11.69 4.84
C GLY A 192 11.43 12.95 4.46
N ILE A 193 12.05 13.00 3.29
CA ILE A 193 12.86 14.12 2.83
C ILE A 193 12.34 14.63 1.48
N ASP A 194 11.90 15.89 1.49
CA ASP A 194 11.70 16.71 0.30
C ASP A 194 13.02 16.83 -0.50
N ASN A 195 13.21 16.00 -1.53
CA ASN A 195 14.41 15.96 -2.36
C ASN A 195 14.31 16.86 -3.60
N ASP A 196 13.10 17.14 -4.08
CA ASP A 196 12.84 17.86 -5.32
C ASP A 196 12.42 19.34 -5.11
N GLY A 197 12.02 19.71 -3.89
CA GLY A 197 11.73 21.06 -3.42
C GLY A 197 10.27 21.51 -3.58
N ASP A 198 9.34 20.62 -3.90
CA ASP A 198 7.91 20.88 -4.07
C ASP A 198 7.26 21.55 -2.83
N CYS A 199 7.59 21.11 -1.61
CA CYS A 199 7.01 21.66 -0.38
C CYS A 199 7.36 23.12 -0.17
N LEU A 200 8.57 23.49 -0.58
CA LEU A 200 9.09 24.84 -0.45
C LEU A 200 8.43 25.82 -1.43
N LEU A 201 7.73 25.32 -2.45
CA LEU A 201 6.93 26.12 -3.38
C LEU A 201 5.57 26.49 -2.79
N LEU A 202 5.02 25.65 -1.89
CA LEU A 202 3.74 25.89 -1.26
C LEU A 202 3.76 27.10 -0.32
N ASN A 203 2.59 27.70 -0.14
CA ASN A 203 2.39 28.69 0.91
C ASN A 203 2.63 28.05 2.29
N ALA A 204 3.28 28.76 3.21
CA ALA A 204 3.56 28.28 4.57
C ALA A 204 2.30 27.84 5.36
N THR A 205 1.11 28.33 4.98
CA THR A 205 -0.16 27.86 5.57
C THR A 205 -0.64 26.51 5.05
N ASN A 206 -0.11 26.06 3.92
CA ASN A 206 -0.48 24.82 3.23
C ASN A 206 0.59 23.74 3.37
N GLN A 207 1.74 24.05 3.99
CA GLN A 207 2.80 23.10 4.28
C GLN A 207 2.42 22.11 5.40
N ASP A 208 1.44 22.45 6.25
CA ASP A 208 0.85 21.56 7.27
C ASP A 208 -0.65 21.39 6.92
N SER A 209 -0.89 20.78 5.77
CA SER A 209 -2.22 20.58 5.19
C SER A 209 -3.06 19.58 6.00
N ASN A 210 -2.42 18.62 6.67
CA ASN A 210 -3.09 17.64 7.52
C ASN A 210 -3.31 18.16 8.96
N GLY A 211 -2.63 19.24 9.36
CA GLY A 211 -2.78 19.90 10.65
C GLY A 211 -2.14 19.16 11.82
N ASP A 212 -1.16 18.28 11.56
CA ASP A 212 -0.45 17.52 12.58
C ASP A 212 0.66 18.33 13.28
N GLY A 213 0.98 19.52 12.77
CA GLY A 213 1.96 20.44 13.32
C GLY A 213 3.38 20.23 12.84
N THR A 214 3.60 19.32 11.88
CA THR A 214 4.87 19.05 11.20
C THR A 214 4.75 19.54 9.76
N PRO A 215 5.25 20.74 9.42
CA PRO A 215 5.23 21.20 8.03
C PRO A 215 6.03 20.27 7.13
N CYS A 216 5.48 19.95 5.96
CA CYS A 216 6.07 19.02 4.98
C CYS A 216 6.27 17.62 5.59
N GLY A 217 5.31 17.17 6.41
CA GLY A 217 5.32 15.86 7.01
C GLY A 217 4.63 14.81 6.13
N PRO A 218 4.79 13.51 6.43
CA PRO A 218 4.04 12.46 5.76
C PRO A 218 2.53 12.71 5.80
N GLY A 219 1.89 12.69 4.64
CA GLY A 219 0.47 12.98 4.49
C GLY A 219 0.12 14.45 4.34
N ASP A 220 1.11 15.34 4.26
CA ASP A 220 0.90 16.68 3.72
C ASP A 220 0.93 16.69 2.19
N LEU A 221 0.11 17.54 1.57
CA LEU A 221 0.08 17.77 0.12
C LEU A 221 1.27 18.61 -0.35
N GLY A 222 2.47 18.36 0.18
CA GLY A 222 3.66 19.13 -0.13
C GLY A 222 4.93 18.32 -0.16
N VAL A 223 4.86 17.01 0.09
CA VAL A 223 5.97 16.11 -0.20
C VAL A 223 5.33 15.02 -1.05
N ASP A 224 5.73 14.89 -2.30
CA ASP A 224 5.24 13.88 -3.24
C ASP A 224 5.85 12.49 -2.97
N GLU A 225 5.87 12.05 -1.70
CA GLU A 225 6.44 10.76 -1.30
C GLU A 225 5.77 9.61 -2.05
N ASP A 226 6.45 9.10 -3.07
CA ASP A 226 5.97 8.01 -3.90
C ASP A 226 6.97 6.85 -3.94
N PHE A 227 6.58 5.78 -4.62
CA PHE A 227 7.51 4.71 -4.96
C PHE A 227 7.84 4.80 -6.44
N SER A 228 9.11 4.62 -6.78
CA SER A 228 9.48 4.43 -8.19
C SER A 228 8.72 3.25 -8.81
N GLU A 229 8.00 3.43 -9.92
CA GLU A 229 7.31 2.31 -10.59
C GLU A 229 8.29 1.27 -11.14
N GLN A 230 9.52 1.70 -11.43
CA GLN A 230 10.59 0.78 -11.79
C GLN A 230 10.88 -0.19 -10.65
N PHE A 231 10.82 0.28 -9.39
CA PHE A 231 10.97 -0.58 -8.23
C PHE A 231 9.87 -1.65 -8.17
N ILE A 232 8.61 -1.32 -8.50
CA ILE A 232 7.53 -2.32 -8.60
C ILE A 232 7.82 -3.34 -9.69
N THR A 233 8.27 -2.87 -10.86
CA THR A 233 8.61 -3.76 -11.97
C THR A 233 9.74 -4.72 -11.59
N ASP A 234 10.78 -4.23 -10.94
CA ASP A 234 11.90 -5.04 -10.47
C ASP A 234 11.47 -6.00 -9.35
N LEU A 235 10.60 -5.56 -8.45
CA LEU A 235 10.03 -6.38 -7.38
C LEU A 235 9.31 -7.59 -7.96
N VAL A 236 8.37 -7.39 -8.89
CA VAL A 236 7.59 -8.47 -9.51
C VAL A 236 8.47 -9.40 -10.36
N ASN A 237 9.47 -8.86 -11.05
CA ASN A 237 10.35 -9.67 -11.91
C ASN A 237 11.39 -10.49 -11.13
N THR A 238 11.70 -10.10 -9.90
CA THR A 238 12.76 -10.74 -9.09
C THR A 238 12.23 -11.50 -7.88
N ARG A 239 10.92 -11.51 -7.64
CA ARG A 239 10.29 -12.18 -6.50
C ARG A 239 9.11 -13.05 -6.92
N GLU A 240 8.79 -13.99 -6.05
CA GLU A 240 7.50 -14.67 -6.05
C GLU A 240 6.74 -14.20 -4.82
N ILE A 241 5.63 -13.49 -5.05
CA ILE A 241 4.83 -12.95 -3.95
C ILE A 241 3.53 -13.72 -3.88
N TYR A 242 3.27 -14.27 -2.71
CA TYR A 242 2.02 -14.94 -2.36
C TYR A 242 1.20 -13.99 -1.50
N LEU A 243 0.12 -13.47 -2.08
CA LEU A 243 -0.75 -12.51 -1.42
C LEU A 243 -2.04 -13.19 -0.98
N ILE A 244 -2.29 -13.24 0.32
CA ILE A 244 -3.46 -13.88 0.94
C ILE A 244 -4.20 -12.82 1.76
N PRO A 245 -5.08 -12.00 1.15
CA PRO A 245 -5.74 -10.92 1.86
C PRO A 245 -6.60 -11.41 3.03
N MET A 246 -7.45 -12.42 2.80
CA MET A 246 -8.39 -12.92 3.82
C MET A 246 -8.12 -14.40 4.14
N LEU A 247 -7.24 -14.64 5.12
CA LEU A 247 -6.99 -16.01 5.59
C LEU A 247 -8.20 -16.59 6.33
N ASN A 248 -8.74 -15.88 7.33
CA ASN A 248 -9.84 -16.35 8.17
C ASN A 248 -11.21 -15.95 7.59
N VAL A 249 -11.53 -16.46 6.39
CA VAL A 249 -12.79 -16.18 5.67
C VAL A 249 -14.01 -16.40 6.57
N ASP A 250 -14.09 -17.57 7.23
CA ASP A 250 -15.23 -17.91 8.08
C ASP A 250 -15.42 -16.89 9.21
N GLY A 251 -14.33 -16.59 9.92
CA GLY A 251 -14.39 -15.68 11.04
C GLY A 251 -14.78 -14.27 10.59
N ASN A 252 -14.20 -13.76 9.50
CA ASN A 252 -14.51 -12.43 8.99
C ASN A 252 -15.97 -12.30 8.59
N ARG A 253 -16.49 -13.28 7.85
CA ARG A 253 -17.91 -13.33 7.48
C ARG A 253 -18.80 -13.35 8.71
N TYR A 254 -18.51 -14.19 9.71
CA TYR A 254 -19.31 -14.22 10.93
C TYR A 254 -19.24 -12.92 11.73
N ASP A 255 -18.08 -12.26 11.78
CA ASP A 255 -17.95 -10.96 12.41
C ASP A 255 -18.87 -9.91 11.76
N ARG A 256 -18.89 -9.88 10.44
CA ARG A 256 -19.61 -8.90 9.61
C ARG A 256 -21.09 -9.20 9.42
N GLU A 257 -21.45 -10.46 9.26
CA GLU A 257 -22.81 -10.87 8.90
C GLU A 257 -23.67 -11.20 10.13
N GLU A 258 -23.06 -11.65 11.23
CA GLU A 258 -23.81 -12.20 12.37
C GLU A 258 -23.45 -11.56 13.73
N TYR A 259 -22.16 -11.35 14.02
CA TYR A 259 -21.71 -10.99 15.37
C TYR A 259 -21.81 -9.48 15.66
N CYS A 260 -21.21 -8.65 14.81
CA CYS A 260 -21.20 -7.19 14.97
C CYS A 260 -21.95 -6.43 13.87
N GLY A 261 -22.10 -7.02 12.68
CA GLY A 261 -22.69 -6.31 11.53
C GLY A 261 -21.65 -5.50 10.75
N GLU A 262 -22.05 -4.98 9.58
CA GLU A 262 -21.20 -4.19 8.68
C GLU A 262 -20.67 -2.87 9.26
N THR A 263 -21.28 -2.35 10.33
CA THR A 263 -20.87 -1.10 10.99
C THR A 263 -20.19 -1.35 12.34
N ALA A 264 -19.51 -2.50 12.46
CA ALA A 264 -18.92 -2.98 13.70
C ALA A 264 -18.02 -1.97 14.43
N TRP A 265 -17.28 -1.15 13.68
CA TRP A 265 -16.38 -0.13 14.24
C TRP A 265 -17.12 1.02 14.95
N GLU A 266 -18.41 1.23 14.65
CA GLU A 266 -19.22 2.29 15.27
C GLU A 266 -20.04 1.78 16.45
N ASN A 267 -20.54 0.54 16.37
CA ASN A 267 -21.61 0.06 17.24
C ASN A 267 -21.28 -1.21 18.03
N CYS A 268 -20.15 -1.88 17.76
CA CYS A 268 -19.88 -3.17 18.39
C CYS A 268 -19.07 -3.04 19.68
N ARG A 269 -19.76 -3.19 20.82
CA ARG A 269 -19.19 -3.07 22.17
C ARG A 269 -18.09 -4.10 22.48
N THR A 270 -18.15 -5.28 21.88
CA THR A 270 -17.21 -6.39 22.14
C THR A 270 -15.96 -6.32 21.27
N SER A 271 -15.82 -5.27 20.47
CA SER A 271 -14.69 -5.06 19.56
C SER A 271 -14.52 -6.22 18.56
N GLY A 272 -15.60 -6.82 18.05
CA GLY A 272 -15.52 -7.84 16.99
C GLY A 272 -15.17 -9.26 17.43
N TRP A 273 -15.53 -10.22 16.58
CA TRP A 273 -15.12 -11.61 16.62
C TRP A 273 -13.69 -11.77 16.10
N ARG A 274 -12.91 -12.69 16.68
CA ARG A 274 -11.48 -12.86 16.35
C ARG A 274 -11.13 -14.19 15.70
N LYS A 275 -11.76 -15.28 16.14
CA LYS A 275 -11.33 -16.65 15.83
C LYS A 275 -11.88 -17.13 14.49
N ASN A 276 -11.46 -18.30 14.05
CA ASN A 276 -12.21 -19.05 13.04
C ASN A 276 -13.47 -19.67 13.66
N LEU A 277 -14.25 -20.38 12.84
CA LEU A 277 -15.48 -21.07 13.25
C LEU A 277 -15.33 -22.59 13.30
N ARG A 278 -14.09 -23.07 13.47
CA ARG A 278 -13.89 -24.50 13.67
C ARG A 278 -14.52 -24.91 15.00
N ASP A 279 -15.31 -25.97 14.96
CA ASP A 279 -15.88 -26.55 16.16
C ASP A 279 -14.77 -27.03 17.11
N ASN A 280 -14.87 -26.59 18.37
CA ASN A 280 -13.92 -26.90 19.44
C ASN A 280 -14.41 -28.06 20.33
N THR A 281 -15.60 -28.62 20.09
CA THR A 281 -16.16 -29.67 20.95
C THR A 281 -15.47 -31.03 20.82
N HIS A 282 -14.49 -31.16 19.91
CA HIS A 282 -13.84 -32.44 19.56
C HIS A 282 -14.83 -33.53 19.11
N THR A 283 -16.07 -33.19 18.76
CA THR A 283 -17.10 -34.17 18.33
C THR A 283 -17.07 -34.42 16.82
N GLY A 284 -16.47 -33.51 16.05
CA GLY A 284 -16.37 -33.63 14.59
C GLY A 284 -17.66 -33.29 13.83
N THR A 285 -18.60 -32.60 14.48
CA THR A 285 -19.86 -32.15 13.88
C THR A 285 -20.24 -30.78 14.41
N THR A 286 -20.46 -29.82 13.52
CA THR A 286 -21.25 -28.61 13.77
C THR A 286 -22.74 -28.93 13.86
#